data_AF-A0AAE8L334-F1
#
_entry.id   AF-A0AAE8L334-F1
#
_cell.length_a   1.000
_cell.length_b   1.000
_cell.length_c   1.000
_cell.angle_alpha   90.00
_cell.angle_beta   90.00
_cell.angle_gamma   90.00
#
_symmetry.space_group_name_H-M   'P 1'
#
loop_
_entity.id
_entity.type
_entity.pdbx_description
1 polymer ?
#
loop_
_entity_poly.entity_id
_entity_poly.type
_entity_poly.pdbx_seq_one_letter_code
_entity_poly.pdbx_strand_id
1 'polypeptide(L)'
;MTKGEKAIVREERRLEKERKRRIELADKMLIPTGGKNRESLDLISFDPSGVFRFGGNRWLKVFEISGAGKGLVDAAEGLFGRIRITFALSESGRETCHLSLMEEGEIYEGIRQKMTEDESKLQGVCQMHALSVDDVMNLVATNFYQDIRFSYASYVRGKKDWKKECFFELTEEAAGFHVGRLFGESFTVLAFPDDMEDGIFTHIRNLGCPMYICIDLKGLPKEEKLNFKRELEKSITEDFR
;
A
#
# COMPACT_ATOMS: atom_id res chain seq x y z
N MET A 1 -35.15 -12.77 21.59
CA MET A 1 -33.99 -13.65 21.31
C MET A 1 -34.28 -15.04 21.86
N THR A 2 -34.56 -16.02 20.99
CA THR A 2 -34.98 -17.38 21.36
C THR A 2 -33.82 -18.23 21.89
N LYS A 3 -34.11 -19.38 22.54
CA LYS A 3 -33.05 -20.32 23.01
C LYS A 3 -32.20 -20.86 21.84
N GLY A 4 -32.79 -21.03 20.66
CA GLY A 4 -32.11 -21.44 19.43
C GLY A 4 -31.15 -20.37 18.92
N GLU A 5 -31.59 -19.11 18.83
CA GLU A 5 -30.74 -17.98 18.44
C GLU A 5 -29.52 -17.81 19.37
N LYS A 6 -29.71 -17.99 20.69
CA LYS A 6 -28.60 -17.94 21.66
C LYS A 6 -27.57 -19.07 21.46
N ALA A 7 -28.01 -20.26 21.02
CA ALA A 7 -27.11 -21.38 20.75
C ALA A 7 -26.29 -21.14 19.48
N ILE A 8 -26.92 -20.62 18.42
CA ILE A 8 -26.26 -20.27 17.16
C ILE A 8 -25.18 -19.20 17.39
N VAL A 9 -25.53 -18.09 18.06
CA VAL A 9 -24.57 -17.01 18.37
C VAL A 9 -23.40 -17.50 19.23
N ARG A 10 -23.63 -18.46 20.14
CA ARG A 10 -22.57 -19.04 20.97
C ARG A 10 -21.62 -19.91 20.15
N GLU A 11 -22.16 -20.65 19.19
CA GLU A 11 -21.40 -21.50 18.29
C GLU A 11 -20.57 -20.67 17.30
N GLU A 12 -21.16 -19.65 16.68
CA GLU A 12 -20.44 -18.68 15.83
C GLU A 12 -19.28 -18.02 16.57
N ARG A 13 -19.50 -17.59 17.82
CA ARG A 13 -18.42 -17.03 18.67
C ARG A 13 -17.32 -18.04 18.97
N ARG A 14 -17.65 -19.33 19.06
CA ARG A 14 -16.67 -20.40 19.30
C ARG A 14 -15.80 -20.60 18.05
N LEU A 15 -16.44 -20.74 16.89
CA LEU A 15 -15.75 -20.91 15.61
C LEU A 15 -14.86 -19.71 15.28
N GLU A 16 -15.34 -18.49 15.53
CA GLU A 16 -14.55 -17.28 15.31
C GLU A 16 -13.33 -17.19 16.23
N LYS A 17 -13.47 -17.57 17.51
CA LYS A 17 -12.33 -17.67 18.43
C LYS A 17 -11.31 -18.71 17.99
N GLU A 18 -11.79 -19.85 17.49
CA GLU A 18 -10.90 -20.91 17.02
C GLU A 18 -10.17 -20.50 15.75
N ARG A 19 -10.87 -19.87 14.79
CA ARG A 19 -10.26 -19.28 13.59
C ARG A 19 -9.19 -18.26 13.95
N LYS A 20 -9.47 -17.32 14.85
CA LYS A 20 -8.47 -16.34 15.33
C LYS A 20 -7.24 -17.00 15.94
N ARG A 21 -7.41 -18.02 16.78
CA ARG A 21 -6.29 -18.76 17.36
C ARG A 21 -5.43 -19.47 16.30
N ARG A 22 -6.05 -20.05 15.27
CA ARG A 22 -5.32 -20.69 14.16
C ARG A 22 -4.48 -19.68 13.39
N ILE A 23 -5.04 -18.50 13.11
CA ILE A 23 -4.33 -17.40 12.45
C ILE A 23 -3.17 -16.91 13.33
N GLU A 24 -3.42 -16.63 14.61
CA GLU A 24 -2.37 -16.22 15.55
C GLU A 24 -1.23 -17.24 15.66
N LEU A 25 -1.54 -18.53 15.62
CA LEU A 25 -0.54 -19.60 15.64
C LEU A 25 0.29 -19.62 14.36
N ALA A 26 -0.36 -19.46 13.20
CA ALA A 26 0.30 -19.39 11.90
C ALA A 26 1.18 -18.14 11.77
N ASP A 27 0.74 -17.02 12.34
CA ASP A 27 1.42 -15.72 12.26
C ASP A 27 2.38 -15.46 13.43
N LYS A 28 2.65 -16.47 14.27
CA LYS A 28 3.49 -16.38 15.49
C LYS A 28 4.87 -15.75 15.24
N MET A 29 5.41 -15.91 14.04
CA MET A 29 6.73 -15.39 13.65
C MET A 29 6.77 -13.88 13.44
N LEU A 30 5.60 -13.23 13.35
CA LEU A 30 5.51 -11.80 13.16
C LEU A 30 5.77 -11.04 14.44
N ILE A 31 6.41 -9.89 14.30
CA ILE A 31 6.67 -8.96 15.40
C ILE A 31 5.41 -8.10 15.56
N PRO A 32 4.71 -8.15 16.70
CA PRO A 32 3.53 -7.32 16.92
C PRO A 32 3.95 -5.87 17.19
N THR A 33 3.10 -4.93 16.77
CA THR A 33 3.25 -3.52 17.12
C THR A 33 2.48 -3.17 18.39
N GLY A 34 2.80 -2.01 18.99
CA GLY A 34 2.09 -1.50 20.15
C GLY A 34 0.68 -1.02 19.81
N GLY A 35 -0.24 -1.03 20.79
CA GLY A 35 -1.64 -0.65 20.59
C GLY A 35 -1.84 0.74 19.97
N LYS A 36 -0.97 1.71 20.27
CA LYS A 36 -1.00 3.05 19.66
C LYS A 36 -0.86 3.02 18.14
N ASN A 37 0.05 2.19 17.61
CA ASN A 37 0.25 2.06 16.16
C ASN A 37 -0.94 1.40 15.47
N ARG A 38 -1.60 0.47 16.16
CA ARG A 38 -2.84 -0.13 15.69
C ARG A 38 -3.98 0.88 15.63
N GLU A 39 -4.06 1.78 16.60
CA GLU A 39 -5.09 2.83 16.62
C GLU A 39 -4.81 3.93 15.58
N SER A 40 -3.55 4.34 15.41
CA SER A 40 -3.20 5.50 14.60
C SER A 40 -2.95 5.17 13.12
N LEU A 41 -2.30 4.03 12.84
CA LEU A 41 -1.91 3.57 11.50
C LEU A 41 -2.65 2.32 11.03
N ASP A 42 -3.49 1.72 11.89
CA ASP A 42 -4.05 0.38 11.64
C ASP A 42 -2.96 -0.69 11.46
N LEU A 43 -1.74 -0.44 11.93
CA LEU A 43 -0.62 -1.36 11.83
C LEU A 43 -0.71 -2.40 12.95
N ILE A 44 -0.69 -3.69 12.59
CA ILE A 44 -0.87 -4.80 13.52
C ILE A 44 0.49 -5.43 13.85
N SER A 45 1.24 -5.82 12.83
CA SER A 45 2.50 -6.54 12.98
C SER A 45 3.35 -6.38 11.72
N PHE A 46 4.57 -6.89 11.74
CA PHE A 46 5.42 -6.98 10.56
C PHE A 46 6.37 -8.16 10.67
N ASP A 47 6.95 -8.57 9.56
CA ASP A 47 8.03 -9.56 9.54
C ASP A 47 9.42 -8.89 9.59
N PRO A 48 10.49 -9.62 9.95
CA PRO A 48 11.85 -9.10 9.92
C PRO A 48 12.37 -8.70 8.53
N SER A 49 11.74 -9.18 7.45
CA SER A 49 12.12 -8.89 6.06
C SER A 49 11.48 -7.61 5.50
N GLY A 50 10.65 -6.90 6.27
CA GLY A 50 10.01 -5.65 5.87
C GLY A 50 8.58 -5.76 5.36
N VAL A 51 7.87 -6.88 5.60
CA VAL A 51 6.44 -6.98 5.26
C VAL A 51 5.58 -6.51 6.43
N PHE A 52 4.74 -5.51 6.20
CA PHE A 52 3.84 -4.92 7.17
C PHE A 52 2.43 -5.52 7.04
N ARG A 53 1.80 -5.80 8.19
CA ARG A 53 0.40 -6.22 8.29
C ARG A 53 -0.45 -5.10 8.87
N PHE A 54 -1.47 -4.70 8.14
CA PHE A 54 -2.48 -3.74 8.58
C PHE A 54 -3.83 -4.43 8.84
N GLY A 55 -4.74 -3.70 9.48
CA GLY A 55 -6.14 -4.11 9.57
C GLY A 55 -6.80 -4.27 8.21
N GLY A 56 -7.91 -5.00 8.20
CA GLY A 56 -8.55 -5.44 6.95
C GLY A 56 -7.76 -6.53 6.22
N ASN A 57 -6.86 -7.25 6.90
CA ASN A 57 -6.04 -8.32 6.30
C ASN A 57 -5.15 -7.85 5.14
N ARG A 58 -4.72 -6.58 5.19
CA ARG A 58 -3.88 -5.97 4.17
C ARG A 58 -2.41 -6.14 4.52
N TRP A 59 -1.60 -6.43 3.52
CA TRP A 59 -0.16 -6.64 3.64
C TRP A 59 0.56 -5.73 2.67
N LEU A 60 1.74 -5.26 3.06
CA LEU A 60 2.54 -4.33 2.29
C LEU A 60 4.02 -4.69 2.39
N LYS A 61 4.70 -4.77 1.25
CA LYS A 61 6.16 -4.81 1.16
C LYS A 61 6.63 -3.65 0.27
N VAL A 62 7.68 -2.96 0.68
CA VAL A 62 8.17 -1.77 -0.03
C VAL A 62 9.57 -2.04 -0.59
N PHE A 63 9.79 -1.54 -1.80
CA PHE A 63 11.05 -1.65 -2.52
C PHE A 63 11.49 -0.27 -2.98
N GLU A 64 12.78 0.00 -2.91
CA GLU A 64 13.41 1.01 -3.77
C GLU A 64 13.58 0.40 -5.15
N ILE A 65 13.24 1.14 -6.20
CA ILE A 65 13.33 0.64 -7.57
C ILE A 65 14.06 1.61 -8.50
N SER A 66 14.71 1.05 -9.52
CA SER A 66 15.24 1.79 -10.66
C SER A 66 14.70 1.20 -11.96
N GLY A 67 14.53 2.04 -12.98
CA GLY A 67 13.98 1.62 -14.28
C GLY A 67 12.45 1.48 -14.32
N ALA A 68 11.70 2.25 -13.52
CA ALA A 68 10.24 2.27 -13.60
C ALA A 68 9.77 2.74 -15.00
N GLY A 69 8.99 1.89 -15.68
CA GLY A 69 8.51 2.11 -17.04
C GLY A 69 7.40 1.12 -17.44
N LYS A 70 7.13 1.01 -18.75
CA LYS A 70 6.02 0.20 -19.30
C LYS A 70 6.03 -1.26 -18.83
N GLY A 71 7.20 -1.89 -18.70
CA GLY A 71 7.32 -3.27 -18.23
C GLY A 71 6.67 -3.53 -16.85
N LEU A 72 6.59 -2.53 -15.97
CA LEU A 72 5.87 -2.67 -14.69
C LEU A 72 4.36 -2.72 -14.87
N VAL A 73 3.82 -2.00 -15.85
CA VAL A 73 2.38 -2.03 -16.18
C VAL A 73 2.02 -3.39 -16.77
N ASP A 74 2.83 -3.89 -17.70
CA ASP A 74 2.63 -5.20 -18.30
C ASP A 74 2.71 -6.31 -17.23
N ALA A 75 3.68 -6.21 -16.33
CA ALA A 75 3.82 -7.16 -15.22
C ALA A 75 2.63 -7.11 -14.26
N ALA A 76 2.02 -5.94 -14.03
CA ALA A 76 0.91 -5.74 -13.11
C ALA A 76 -0.33 -6.58 -13.45
N GLU A 77 -0.55 -6.92 -14.72
CA GLU A 77 -1.67 -7.78 -15.14
C GLU A 77 -1.54 -9.22 -14.61
N GLY A 78 -0.30 -9.68 -14.42
CA GLY A 78 0.00 -11.05 -14.00
C GLY A 78 0.20 -11.22 -12.49
N LEU A 79 0.06 -10.14 -11.70
CA LEU A 79 0.29 -10.19 -10.25
C LEU A 79 -0.93 -10.75 -9.51
N PHE A 80 -0.68 -11.38 -8.37
CA PHE A 80 -1.74 -11.69 -7.42
C PHE A 80 -2.20 -10.44 -6.68
N GLY A 81 -1.24 -9.56 -6.37
CA GLY A 81 -1.45 -8.34 -5.63
C GLY A 81 -1.64 -7.13 -6.52
N ARG A 82 -1.68 -5.96 -5.88
CA ARG A 82 -1.57 -4.66 -6.56
C ARG A 82 -0.21 -4.04 -6.24
N ILE A 83 0.29 -3.23 -7.16
CA ILE A 83 1.50 -2.44 -6.93
C ILE A 83 1.16 -0.95 -6.94
N ARG A 84 1.90 -0.19 -6.15
CA ARG A 84 1.85 1.26 -6.19
C ARG A 84 3.25 1.80 -6.37
N ILE A 85 3.44 2.56 -7.45
CA ILE A 85 4.71 3.22 -7.74
C ILE A 85 4.61 4.64 -7.20
N THR A 86 5.56 5.03 -6.35
CA THR A 86 5.62 6.35 -5.74
C THR A 86 6.90 7.05 -6.16
N PHE A 87 6.78 8.21 -6.79
CA PHE A 87 7.89 9.09 -7.15
C PHE A 87 7.81 10.36 -6.30
N ALA A 88 8.97 10.78 -5.80
CA ALA A 88 9.14 12.12 -5.26
C ALA A 88 10.23 12.82 -6.06
N LEU A 89 9.85 13.90 -6.74
CA LEU A 89 10.78 14.81 -7.40
C LEU A 89 10.95 16.01 -6.49
N SER A 90 12.17 16.19 -5.98
CA SER A 90 12.49 17.32 -5.11
C SER A 90 12.90 18.56 -5.91
N GLU A 91 12.85 19.74 -5.27
CA GLU A 91 13.40 21.00 -5.81
C GLU A 91 14.87 20.89 -6.25
N SER A 92 15.63 19.98 -5.62
CA SER A 92 17.04 19.76 -5.93
C SER A 92 17.28 18.88 -7.17
N GLY A 93 16.22 18.39 -7.81
CA GLY A 93 16.28 17.42 -8.91
C GLY A 93 16.61 16.00 -8.47
N ARG A 94 16.75 15.73 -7.15
CA ARG A 94 16.83 14.36 -6.64
C ARG A 94 15.45 13.70 -6.77
N GLU A 95 15.43 12.58 -7.48
CA GLU A 95 14.29 11.67 -7.60
C GLU A 95 14.45 10.53 -6.60
N THR A 96 13.36 10.17 -5.93
CA THR A 96 13.25 8.86 -5.29
C THR A 96 12.10 8.10 -5.93
N CYS A 97 12.27 6.80 -6.13
CA CYS A 97 11.27 5.94 -6.76
C CYS A 97 11.11 4.65 -5.95
N HIS A 98 9.90 4.40 -5.49
CA HIS A 98 9.57 3.25 -4.66
C HIS A 98 8.39 2.47 -5.22
N LEU A 99 8.40 1.17 -5.00
CA LEU A 99 7.30 0.28 -5.32
C LEU A 99 6.76 -0.34 -4.04
N SER A 100 5.45 -0.21 -3.84
CA SER A 100 4.69 -0.84 -2.76
C SER A 100 3.90 -2.01 -3.32
N LEU A 101 4.29 -3.24 -2.98
CA LEU A 101 3.55 -4.45 -3.32
C LEU A 101 2.53 -4.73 -2.20
N MET A 102 1.26 -4.80 -2.56
CA MET A 102 0.15 -4.92 -1.62
C MET A 102 -0.67 -6.18 -1.91
N GLU A 103 -1.01 -6.89 -0.84
CA GLU A 103 -1.77 -8.14 -0.88
C GLU A 103 -2.83 -8.19 0.20
N GLU A 104 -3.83 -9.06 -0.01
CA GLU A 104 -4.91 -9.28 0.95
C GLU A 104 -5.02 -10.76 1.33
N GLY A 105 -5.17 -11.02 2.63
CA GLY A 105 -5.49 -12.35 3.14
C GLY A 105 -5.11 -12.56 4.60
N GLU A 106 -5.59 -13.66 5.17
CA GLU A 106 -5.63 -13.81 6.63
C GLU A 106 -4.35 -14.41 7.22
N ILE A 107 -3.71 -15.30 6.45
CA ILE A 107 -2.60 -16.15 6.88
C ILE A 107 -1.33 -15.69 6.18
N TYR A 108 -0.32 -15.32 6.97
CA TYR A 108 0.90 -14.73 6.46
C TYR A 108 1.67 -15.62 5.48
N GLU A 109 1.78 -16.94 5.73
CA GLU A 109 2.55 -17.83 4.86
C GLU A 109 2.02 -17.88 3.42
N GLY A 110 0.69 -17.86 3.24
CA GLY A 110 0.09 -17.79 1.91
C GLY A 110 0.35 -16.46 1.21
N ILE A 111 0.38 -15.37 1.98
CA ILE A 111 0.72 -14.03 1.47
C ILE A 111 2.19 -13.96 1.08
N ARG A 112 3.08 -14.50 1.91
CA ARG A 112 4.51 -14.54 1.66
C ARG A 112 4.82 -15.27 0.35
N GLN A 113 4.15 -16.39 0.08
CA GLN A 113 4.31 -17.13 -1.18
C GLN A 113 3.89 -16.27 -2.38
N LYS A 114 2.68 -15.71 -2.36
CA LYS A 114 2.19 -14.81 -3.43
C LYS A 114 3.11 -13.61 -3.66
N MET A 115 3.51 -12.92 -2.59
CA MET A 115 4.42 -11.78 -2.68
C MET A 115 5.78 -12.17 -3.25
N THR A 116 6.29 -13.37 -2.95
CA THR A 116 7.57 -13.85 -3.49
C THR A 116 7.47 -14.12 -4.99
N GLU A 117 6.34 -14.69 -5.44
CA GLU A 117 6.07 -14.91 -6.86
C GLU A 117 5.93 -13.59 -7.63
N ASP A 118 5.19 -12.64 -7.06
CA ASP A 118 5.01 -11.31 -7.66
C ASP A 118 6.31 -10.51 -7.68
N GLU A 119 7.10 -10.55 -6.61
CA GLU A 119 8.45 -9.96 -6.57
C GLU A 119 9.34 -10.52 -7.68
N SER A 120 9.29 -11.83 -7.93
CA SER A 120 10.08 -12.47 -8.99
C SER A 120 9.68 -11.98 -10.40
N LYS A 121 8.39 -11.75 -10.64
CA LYS A 121 7.90 -11.17 -11.91
C LYS A 121 8.38 -9.73 -12.08
N LEU A 122 8.27 -8.93 -11.01
CA LEU A 122 8.66 -7.52 -11.02
C LEU A 122 10.17 -7.33 -11.19
N GLN A 123 10.99 -8.19 -10.58
CA GLN A 123 12.45 -8.20 -10.77
C GLN A 123 12.86 -8.50 -12.22
N GLY A 124 11.98 -9.15 -13.01
CA GLY A 124 12.21 -9.37 -14.44
C GLY A 124 12.12 -8.11 -15.30
N VAL A 125 11.48 -7.04 -14.80
CA VAL A 125 11.20 -5.81 -15.56
C VAL A 125 11.79 -4.54 -14.95
N CYS A 126 12.25 -4.57 -13.70
CA CYS A 126 12.91 -3.45 -13.06
C CYS A 126 13.93 -3.93 -12.02
N GLN A 127 14.88 -3.06 -11.64
CA GLN A 127 15.76 -3.35 -10.52
C GLN A 127 15.04 -3.01 -9.23
N MET A 128 15.07 -3.92 -8.26
CA MET A 128 14.37 -3.77 -6.99
C MET A 128 15.29 -4.09 -5.82
N HIS A 129 15.21 -3.27 -4.79
CA HIS A 129 15.84 -3.51 -3.50
C HIS A 129 14.78 -3.46 -2.40
N ALA A 130 14.56 -4.57 -1.71
CA ALA A 130 13.59 -4.64 -0.63
C ALA A 130 14.04 -3.77 0.55
N LEU A 131 13.14 -2.90 1.01
CA LEU A 131 13.42 -2.02 2.15
C LEU A 131 13.08 -2.70 3.47
N SER A 132 13.97 -2.54 4.46
CA SER A 132 13.68 -2.98 5.82
C SER A 132 12.63 -2.07 6.48
N VAL A 133 12.11 -2.49 7.64
CA VAL A 133 11.21 -1.65 8.44
C VAL A 133 11.82 -0.29 8.77
N ASP A 134 13.12 -0.27 9.09
CA ASP A 134 13.82 0.96 9.40
C ASP A 134 13.94 1.86 8.17
N ASP A 135 14.28 1.28 7.01
CA ASP A 135 14.42 2.05 5.78
C ASP A 135 13.08 2.65 5.33
N VAL A 136 12.00 1.88 5.38
CA VAL A 136 10.64 2.37 5.06
C VAL A 136 10.24 3.51 5.98
N MET A 137 10.45 3.38 7.29
CA MET A 137 10.04 4.41 8.23
C MET A 137 10.92 5.66 8.18
N ASN A 138 12.22 5.52 7.88
CA ASN A 138 13.11 6.66 7.62
C ASN A 138 12.75 7.39 6.32
N LEU A 139 12.36 6.63 5.28
CA LEU A 139 11.84 7.20 4.04
C LEU A 139 10.56 8.00 4.29
N VAL A 140 9.61 7.43 5.03
CA VAL A 140 8.38 8.12 5.44
C VAL A 140 8.72 9.41 6.18
N ALA A 141 9.57 9.34 7.21
CA ALA A 141 9.99 10.52 7.98
C ALA A 141 10.59 11.60 7.08
N THR A 142 11.46 11.21 6.15
CA THR A 142 12.08 12.13 5.18
C THR A 142 11.04 12.79 4.27
N ASN A 143 10.10 12.01 3.74
CA ASN A 143 9.02 12.52 2.88
C ASN A 143 8.07 13.46 3.62
N PHE A 144 7.92 13.27 4.94
CA PHE A 144 7.19 14.17 5.82
C PHE A 144 8.10 15.22 6.49
N TYR A 145 9.32 15.45 5.99
CA TYR A 145 10.24 16.48 6.48
C TYR A 145 10.49 16.42 8.01
N GLN A 146 10.42 15.23 8.58
CA GLN A 146 10.73 14.98 9.97
C GLN A 146 12.24 14.73 10.12
N ASP A 147 12.90 15.53 10.95
CA ASP A 147 14.30 15.33 11.31
C ASP A 147 14.42 14.28 12.42
N ILE A 148 14.12 13.03 12.07
CA ILE A 148 14.24 11.89 12.97
C ILE A 148 15.00 10.75 12.30
N ARG A 149 15.69 9.97 13.12
CA ARG A 149 16.23 8.67 12.71
C ARG A 149 15.41 7.56 13.35
N PHE A 150 14.55 6.94 12.55
CA PHE A 150 13.77 5.80 12.99
C PHE A 150 14.69 4.59 13.20
N SER A 151 14.41 3.87 14.29
CA SER A 151 14.93 2.52 14.48
C SER A 151 13.89 1.69 15.23
N TYR A 152 13.52 0.56 14.66
CA TYR A 152 12.57 -0.40 15.20
C TYR A 152 12.90 -0.74 16.66
N ALA A 153 14.18 -0.99 16.98
CA ALA A 153 14.61 -1.36 18.32
C ALA A 153 14.27 -0.30 19.38
N SER A 154 14.37 0.98 19.02
CA SER A 154 14.03 2.10 19.90
C SER A 154 12.51 2.32 19.95
N TYR A 155 11.85 2.29 18.81
CA TYR A 155 10.44 2.67 18.68
C TYR A 155 9.48 1.60 19.22
N VAL A 156 9.82 0.31 19.10
CA VAL A 156 9.00 -0.78 19.65
C VAL A 156 9.22 -0.96 21.14
N ARG A 157 10.46 -0.91 21.62
CA ARG A 157 10.72 -0.94 23.07
C ARG A 157 10.14 0.28 23.78
N GLY A 158 10.22 1.45 23.16
CA GLY A 158 9.63 2.69 23.66
C GLY A 158 8.11 2.77 23.57
N LYS A 159 7.44 1.80 22.91
CA LYS A 159 5.99 1.81 22.66
C LYS A 159 5.50 3.15 22.13
N LYS A 160 6.29 3.75 21.23
CA LYS A 160 6.00 5.03 20.59
C LYS A 160 4.86 4.89 19.59
N ASP A 161 4.17 5.99 19.34
CA ASP A 161 3.17 6.10 18.28
C ASP A 161 3.87 6.55 16.99
N TRP A 162 4.08 5.63 16.06
CA TRP A 162 4.88 5.89 14.86
C TRP A 162 4.24 6.96 13.98
N LYS A 163 2.91 7.08 13.97
CA LYS A 163 2.23 8.14 13.23
C LYS A 163 2.65 9.51 13.72
N LYS A 164 2.58 9.72 15.04
CA LYS A 164 2.89 11.02 15.65
C LYS A 164 4.34 11.41 15.54
N GLU A 165 5.24 10.42 15.49
CA GLU A 165 6.68 10.67 15.47
C GLU A 165 7.20 10.83 14.02
N CYS A 166 6.66 10.06 13.07
CA CYS A 166 7.21 9.97 11.71
C CYS A 166 6.39 10.72 10.65
N PHE A 167 5.18 11.20 10.97
CA PHE A 167 4.29 11.82 10.00
C PHE A 167 3.89 13.22 10.48
N PHE A 168 3.87 14.19 9.56
CA PHE A 168 3.01 15.35 9.76
C PHE A 168 1.55 14.97 9.49
N GLU A 169 0.64 15.69 10.13
CA GLU A 169 -0.78 15.56 9.86
C GLU A 169 -1.06 16.01 8.41
N LEU A 170 -1.68 15.12 7.64
CA LEU A 170 -2.13 15.36 6.28
C LEU A 170 -3.63 15.67 6.33
N THR A 171 -4.01 16.83 5.82
CA THR A 171 -5.40 17.18 5.53
C THR A 171 -5.58 17.26 4.02
N GLU A 172 -6.54 16.53 3.48
CA GLU A 172 -6.84 16.49 2.05
C GLU A 172 -8.15 17.21 1.78
N GLU A 173 -8.15 18.07 0.76
CA GLU A 173 -9.30 18.76 0.22
C GLU A 173 -9.47 18.38 -1.26
N ALA A 174 -10.63 18.66 -1.85
CA ALA A 174 -10.96 18.19 -3.20
C ALA A 174 -9.97 18.61 -4.31
N ALA A 175 -9.26 19.73 -4.13
CA ALA A 175 -8.29 20.25 -5.10
C ALA A 175 -6.91 20.51 -4.49
N GLY A 176 -6.68 20.07 -3.26
CA GLY A 176 -5.43 20.39 -2.57
C GLY A 176 -5.16 19.54 -1.35
N PHE A 177 -4.00 19.77 -0.77
CA PHE A 177 -3.59 19.11 0.45
C PHE A 177 -2.78 20.04 1.33
N HIS A 178 -2.75 19.73 2.62
CA HIS A 178 -1.91 20.36 3.62
C HIS A 178 -1.16 19.29 4.41
N VAL A 179 0.17 19.39 4.48
CA VAL A 179 1.05 18.52 5.29
C VAL A 179 1.96 19.41 6.13
N GLY A 180 1.60 19.59 7.40
CA GLY A 180 2.33 20.51 8.28
C GLY A 180 2.32 21.95 7.75
N ARG A 181 3.46 22.44 7.24
CA ARG A 181 3.58 23.78 6.61
C ARG A 181 3.51 23.74 5.07
N LEU A 182 3.46 22.55 4.49
CA LEU A 182 3.39 22.36 3.06
C LEU A 182 1.93 22.38 2.64
N PHE A 183 1.65 23.07 1.54
CA PHE A 183 0.36 23.06 0.89
C PHE A 183 0.58 22.94 -0.62
N GLY A 184 -0.35 22.31 -1.30
CA GLY A 184 -0.25 22.09 -2.74
C GLY A 184 -1.58 21.70 -3.34
N GLU A 185 -1.62 21.70 -4.67
CA GLU A 185 -2.75 21.19 -5.43
C GLU A 185 -2.68 19.67 -5.51
N SER A 186 -3.84 19.01 -5.48
CA SER A 186 -3.97 17.58 -5.68
C SER A 186 -4.81 17.30 -6.91
N PHE A 187 -4.43 16.27 -7.65
CA PHE A 187 -5.17 15.80 -8.80
C PHE A 187 -5.18 14.28 -8.78
N THR A 188 -6.38 13.70 -8.87
CA THR A 188 -6.58 12.26 -8.87
C THR A 188 -7.27 11.85 -10.17
N VAL A 189 -6.71 10.86 -10.85
CA VAL A 189 -7.29 10.25 -12.05
C VAL A 189 -7.48 8.78 -11.81
N LEU A 190 -8.64 8.27 -12.20
CA LEU A 190 -8.89 6.84 -12.31
C LEU A 190 -9.05 6.49 -13.78
N ALA A 191 -8.27 5.52 -14.26
CA ALA A 191 -8.32 5.06 -15.63
C ALA A 191 -8.18 3.53 -15.69
N PHE A 192 -8.74 2.93 -16.75
CA PHE A 192 -8.67 1.49 -17.03
C PHE A 192 -8.08 1.28 -18.44
N PRO A 193 -6.85 1.73 -18.68
CA PRO A 193 -6.24 1.60 -19.99
C PRO A 193 -5.97 0.13 -20.32
N ASP A 194 -6.16 -0.24 -21.59
CA ASP A 194 -5.70 -1.53 -22.12
C ASP A 194 -4.20 -1.52 -22.46
N ASP A 195 -3.60 -0.33 -22.60
CA ASP A 195 -2.16 -0.12 -22.79
C ASP A 195 -1.75 1.25 -22.22
N MET A 196 -0.49 1.39 -21.81
CA MET A 196 0.08 2.67 -21.38
C MET A 196 0.96 3.25 -22.49
N GLU A 197 0.82 4.56 -22.73
CA GLU A 197 1.72 5.27 -23.64
C GLU A 197 3.16 5.20 -23.12
N ASP A 198 4.08 4.80 -24.01
CA ASP A 198 5.50 4.77 -23.71
C ASP A 198 6.01 6.17 -23.34
N GLY A 199 6.80 6.23 -22.27
CA GLY A 199 7.45 7.48 -21.85
C GLY A 199 6.62 8.40 -20.98
N ILE A 200 5.40 8.03 -20.56
CA ILE A 200 4.62 8.86 -19.62
C ILE A 200 5.36 9.17 -18.31
N PHE A 201 6.09 8.19 -17.76
CA PHE A 201 6.96 8.42 -16.59
C PHE A 201 8.07 9.44 -16.91
N THR A 202 8.61 9.43 -18.13
CA THR A 202 9.61 10.40 -18.59
C THR A 202 9.01 11.78 -18.77
N HIS A 203 7.82 11.90 -19.36
CA HIS A 203 7.11 13.17 -19.52
C HIS A 203 6.84 13.82 -18.17
N ILE A 204 6.36 13.03 -17.22
CA ILE A 204 6.13 13.46 -15.83
C ILE A 204 7.42 14.01 -15.20
N ARG A 205 8.53 13.26 -15.30
CA ARG A 205 9.83 13.70 -14.76
C ARG A 205 10.32 15.00 -15.39
N ASN A 206 10.03 15.21 -16.67
CA ASN A 206 10.44 16.39 -17.43
C ASN A 206 9.61 17.65 -17.15
N LEU A 207 8.55 17.57 -16.34
CA LEU A 207 7.78 18.75 -15.92
C LEU A 207 8.61 19.73 -15.08
N GLY A 208 9.71 19.26 -14.47
CA GLY A 208 10.70 20.13 -13.84
C GLY A 208 10.22 20.85 -12.57
N CYS A 209 9.09 20.44 -12.00
CA CYS A 209 8.59 20.96 -10.73
C CYS A 209 8.62 19.90 -9.63
N PRO A 210 8.71 20.30 -8.35
CA PRO A 210 8.60 19.37 -7.23
C PRO A 210 7.22 18.73 -7.23
N MET A 211 7.17 17.41 -7.15
CA MET A 211 5.91 16.68 -7.16
C MET A 211 6.02 15.34 -6.45
N TYR A 212 4.89 14.93 -5.87
CA TYR A 212 4.68 13.58 -5.39
C TYR A 212 3.68 12.91 -6.32
N ILE A 213 4.06 11.78 -6.87
CA ILE A 213 3.21 11.01 -7.78
C ILE A 213 3.05 9.61 -7.25
N CYS A 214 1.81 9.17 -7.20
CA CYS A 214 1.41 7.84 -6.81
C CYS A 214 0.61 7.22 -7.95
N ILE A 215 1.13 6.15 -8.54
CA ILE A 215 0.44 5.37 -9.58
C ILE A 215 0.11 4.02 -8.98
N ASP A 216 -1.17 3.76 -8.75
CA ASP A 216 -1.68 2.48 -8.26
C ASP A 216 -2.10 1.61 -9.46
N LEU A 217 -1.54 0.41 -9.55
CA LEU A 217 -1.76 -0.54 -10.63
C LEU A 217 -2.28 -1.84 -10.03
N LYS A 218 -3.46 -2.25 -10.50
CA LYS A 218 -4.07 -3.52 -10.15
C LYS A 218 -4.49 -4.24 -11.42
N GLY A 219 -3.98 -5.46 -11.61
CA GLY A 219 -4.51 -6.37 -12.62
C GLY A 219 -5.97 -6.69 -12.33
N LEU A 220 -6.86 -6.41 -13.29
CA LEU A 220 -8.28 -6.75 -13.19
C LEU A 220 -8.60 -7.92 -14.12
N PRO A 221 -9.36 -8.92 -13.65
CA PRO A 221 -9.91 -9.95 -14.52
C PRO A 221 -10.71 -9.34 -15.68
N LYS A 222 -10.68 -9.99 -16.86
CA LYS A 222 -11.41 -9.52 -18.05
C LYS A 222 -12.90 -9.27 -17.77
N GLU A 223 -13.52 -10.10 -16.94
CA GLU A 223 -14.93 -9.98 -16.55
C GLU A 223 -15.20 -8.69 -15.75
N GLU A 224 -14.30 -8.33 -14.83
CA GLU A 224 -14.41 -7.07 -14.06
C GLU A 224 -14.19 -5.85 -14.96
N LYS A 225 -13.21 -5.91 -15.87
CA LYS A 225 -12.99 -4.85 -16.88
C LYS A 225 -14.26 -4.61 -17.72
N LEU A 226 -14.92 -5.68 -18.17
CA LEU A 226 -16.17 -5.63 -18.96
C LEU A 226 -17.35 -5.04 -18.19
N ASN A 227 -17.53 -5.43 -16.92
CA ASN A 227 -18.62 -4.92 -16.09
C ASN A 227 -18.46 -3.44 -15.78
N PHE A 228 -17.25 -3.00 -15.45
CA PHE A 228 -16.98 -1.60 -15.15
C PHE A 228 -17.19 -0.69 -16.37
N LYS A 229 -16.68 -1.09 -17.54
CA LYS A 229 -16.91 -0.35 -18.79
C LYS A 229 -18.41 -0.17 -19.06
N ARG A 230 -19.21 -1.21 -18.83
CA ARG A 230 -20.67 -1.15 -18.98
C ARG A 230 -21.33 -0.20 -17.96
N GLU A 231 -20.85 -0.14 -16.72
CA GLU A 231 -21.40 0.80 -15.73
C GLU A 231 -21.02 2.25 -16.02
N LEU A 232 -19.79 2.50 -16.47
CA LEU A 232 -19.34 3.83 -16.84
C LEU A 232 -20.01 4.33 -18.13
N GLU A 233 -20.23 3.45 -19.11
CA GLU A 233 -21.03 3.76 -20.30
C GLU A 233 -22.49 4.07 -19.94
N LYS A 234 -23.08 3.37 -18.97
CA LYS A 234 -24.43 3.67 -18.48
C LYS A 234 -24.51 5.04 -17.81
N SER A 235 -23.57 5.38 -16.91
CA SER A 235 -23.58 6.67 -16.23
C SER A 235 -23.43 7.84 -17.21
N ILE A 236 -22.56 7.70 -18.21
CA ILE A 236 -22.39 8.72 -19.25
C ILE A 236 -23.67 8.83 -20.10
N THR A 237 -24.32 7.72 -20.44
CA THR A 237 -25.52 7.75 -21.29
C THR A 237 -26.76 8.29 -20.56
N GLU A 238 -26.83 8.16 -19.24
CA GLU A 238 -27.90 8.74 -18.42
C GLU A 238 -27.74 10.27 -18.26
N ASP A 239 -26.52 10.81 -18.26
CA ASP A 239 -26.27 12.27 -18.23
C ASP A 239 -26.57 12.99 -19.57
N PHE A 240 -26.80 12.24 -20.67
CA PHE A 240 -27.17 12.78 -21.98
C PHE A 240 -28.64 12.51 -22.38
N ARG A 241 -29.51 12.18 -21.40
CA ARG A 241 -30.98 12.11 -21.58
C ARG A 241 -31.69 13.16 -20.75
#